data_AF-A0A166UXB3-F1
#
_entry.id   AF-A0A166UXB3-F1
#
_cell.length_a   1.000
_cell.length_b   1.000
_cell.length_c   1.000
_cell.angle_alpha   90.00
_cell.angle_beta   90.00
_cell.angle_gamma   90.00
#
_symmetry.space_group_name_H-M   'P 1'
#
loop_
_entity.id
_entity.type
_entity.pdbx_description
1 polymer ?
#
loop_
_entity_poly.entity_id
_entity_poly.type
_entity_poly.pdbx_seq_one_letter_code
_entity_poly.pdbx_strand_id
1 'polypeptide(L)'
;MKKLAAYALALCTFGSHAVHANTDLSIQVEENTVSGHFQTSLNTSSLKSTVSGDNNVVKFSLSDDLNNHISSTIKFNGNTFNLKLDNTNNTVHISGFDINDNKLINSQKLKSSLTSIFRDSQNYADDVLKVQSKLDKESKIVLFKFFEFLSTYPVGMPIEQSIEQDFSAQGWTDLCPYMGRYKTAIWDVTYVGVKTKSYKVGGHGFCAARCGAGCPMFGDGQYTQDCLNHDACADVEGEQLGVCGDEWTSASDDFWFSPDCETPPSS
;
A
#
# COMPACT_ATOMS: atom_id res chain seq x y z
N MET A 1 25.94 15.56 -60.31
CA MET A 1 24.87 14.66 -59.83
C MET A 1 25.15 14.29 -58.37
N LYS A 2 24.55 14.99 -57.40
CA LYS A 2 24.59 14.64 -55.97
C LYS A 2 23.13 14.52 -55.51
N LYS A 3 22.70 13.31 -55.15
CA LYS A 3 21.37 13.05 -54.57
C LYS A 3 21.43 13.33 -53.07
N LEU A 4 20.62 14.29 -52.61
CA LEU A 4 20.29 14.50 -51.21
C LEU A 4 19.27 13.43 -50.79
N ALA A 5 19.61 12.64 -49.77
CA ALA A 5 18.67 11.77 -49.09
C ALA A 5 18.02 12.57 -47.95
N ALA A 6 16.72 12.81 -48.06
CA ALA A 6 15.91 13.38 -46.99
C ALA A 6 15.46 12.23 -46.07
N TYR A 7 15.93 12.25 -44.82
CA TYR A 7 15.38 11.41 -43.75
C TYR A 7 14.08 12.03 -43.25
N ALA A 8 12.97 11.33 -43.44
CA ALA A 8 11.69 11.68 -42.84
C ALA A 8 11.73 11.29 -41.36
N LEU A 9 11.74 12.29 -40.48
CA LEU A 9 11.56 12.12 -39.04
C LEU A 9 10.06 11.88 -38.81
N ALA A 10 9.67 10.63 -38.56
CA ALA A 10 8.31 10.30 -38.15
C ALA A 10 8.11 10.79 -36.70
N LEU A 11 7.42 11.93 -36.54
CA LEU A 11 6.88 12.33 -35.25
C LEU A 11 5.81 11.31 -34.84
N CYS A 12 6.15 10.40 -33.94
CA CYS A 12 5.16 9.63 -33.20
C CYS A 12 4.48 10.59 -32.23
N THR A 13 3.28 11.06 -32.57
CA THR A 13 2.40 11.76 -31.64
C THR A 13 1.87 10.73 -30.65
N PHE A 14 2.46 10.67 -29.46
CA PHE A 14 1.93 9.89 -28.33
C PHE A 14 0.63 10.55 -27.88
N GLY A 15 -0.50 9.99 -28.30
CA GLY A 15 -1.82 10.42 -27.86
C GLY A 15 -2.08 9.91 -26.46
N SER A 16 -2.27 10.81 -25.50
CA SER A 16 -2.81 10.46 -24.18
C SER A 16 -4.27 10.09 -24.32
N HIS A 17 -4.61 8.85 -23.96
CA HIS A 17 -6.00 8.39 -23.93
C HIS A 17 -6.55 8.60 -22.51
N ALA A 18 -7.51 9.53 -22.39
CA ALA A 18 -8.33 9.64 -21.19
C ALA A 18 -9.44 8.58 -21.26
N VAL A 19 -9.49 7.69 -20.27
CA VAL A 19 -10.61 6.75 -20.11
C VAL A 19 -11.50 7.31 -19.01
N HIS A 20 -12.70 7.76 -19.37
CA HIS A 20 -13.70 8.21 -18.41
C HIS A 20 -14.48 7.02 -17.86
N ALA A 21 -14.14 6.60 -16.64
CA ALA A 21 -14.84 5.57 -15.89
C ALA A 21 -15.67 6.26 -14.78
N ASN A 22 -16.99 6.42 -14.98
CA ASN A 22 -17.90 7.08 -14.04
C ASN A 22 -17.56 8.57 -13.73
N THR A 23 -18.46 9.34 -13.10
CA THR A 23 -18.19 10.75 -12.73
C THR A 23 -17.17 10.90 -11.61
N ASP A 24 -16.96 9.81 -10.86
CA ASP A 24 -16.23 9.84 -9.61
C ASP A 24 -14.79 9.35 -9.75
N LEU A 25 -14.39 8.88 -10.94
CA LEU A 25 -13.05 8.40 -11.27
C LEU A 25 -12.62 8.91 -12.65
N SER A 26 -11.37 9.33 -12.75
CA SER A 26 -10.74 9.68 -14.02
C SER A 26 -9.36 9.04 -14.07
N ILE A 27 -9.08 8.32 -15.16
CA ILE A 27 -7.78 7.67 -15.37
C ILE A 27 -7.16 8.18 -16.67
N GLN A 28 -5.88 8.53 -16.58
CA GLN A 28 -5.01 8.91 -17.68
C GLN A 28 -3.86 7.92 -17.76
N VAL A 29 -3.54 7.55 -18.99
CA VAL A 29 -2.54 6.52 -19.27
C VAL A 29 -1.50 7.08 -20.21
N GLU A 30 -0.25 6.89 -19.82
CA GLU A 30 0.92 7.06 -20.67
C GLU A 30 1.67 5.73 -20.73
N GLU A 31 2.73 5.65 -21.54
CA GLU A 31 3.41 4.40 -21.88
C GLU A 31 3.73 3.53 -20.63
N ASN A 32 4.39 4.11 -19.64
CA ASN A 32 4.76 3.46 -18.38
C ASN A 32 4.19 4.17 -17.15
N THR A 33 3.07 4.88 -17.32
CA THR A 33 2.46 5.66 -16.23
C THR A 33 0.95 5.50 -16.25
N VAL A 34 0.36 5.28 -15.07
CA VAL A 34 -1.08 5.38 -14.84
C VAL A 34 -1.30 6.44 -13.78
N SER A 35 -2.13 7.43 -14.09
CA SER A 35 -2.48 8.49 -13.15
C SER A 35 -3.97 8.75 -13.17
N GLY A 36 -4.49 9.41 -12.14
CA GLY A 36 -5.91 9.63 -12.06
C GLY A 36 -6.33 10.35 -10.80
N HIS A 37 -7.64 10.40 -10.61
CA HIS A 37 -8.23 10.85 -9.36
C HIS A 37 -9.57 10.19 -9.12
N PHE A 38 -9.94 10.08 -7.85
CA PHE A 38 -11.29 9.67 -7.45
C PHE A 38 -11.83 10.50 -6.29
N GLN A 39 -13.15 10.51 -6.13
CA GLN A 39 -13.81 11.12 -4.97
C GLN A 39 -13.88 10.16 -3.78
N THR A 40 -13.52 10.64 -2.59
CA THR A 40 -13.69 9.91 -1.33
C THR A 40 -15.00 10.29 -0.63
N SER A 41 -15.61 9.30 0.04
CA SER A 41 -16.81 9.39 0.86
C SER A 41 -16.62 10.18 2.17
N LEU A 42 -15.41 10.67 2.46
CA LEU A 42 -15.09 11.45 3.64
C LEU A 42 -15.89 12.76 3.71
N ASN A 43 -16.51 13.02 4.86
CA ASN A 43 -17.00 14.36 5.19
C ASN A 43 -15.85 15.21 5.74
N THR A 44 -15.25 16.02 4.87
CA THR A 44 -14.04 16.79 5.16
C THR A 44 -14.29 18.14 5.80
N SER A 45 -15.54 18.46 6.14
CA SER A 45 -15.91 19.67 6.91
C SER A 45 -15.15 19.80 8.24
N SER A 46 -14.58 18.72 8.77
CA SER A 46 -13.71 18.76 9.94
C SER A 46 -12.25 19.09 9.62
N LEU A 47 -11.71 18.72 8.44
CA LEU A 47 -10.34 18.99 7.98
C LEU A 47 -10.23 20.47 7.56
N LYS A 48 -9.73 21.32 8.46
CA LYS A 48 -9.34 22.70 8.15
C LYS A 48 -8.13 22.69 7.21
N SER A 49 -8.29 22.35 5.93
CA SER A 49 -7.37 22.80 4.89
C SER A 49 -7.90 24.12 4.35
N THR A 50 -7.07 25.16 4.41
CA THR A 50 -7.26 26.48 3.80
C THR A 50 -7.33 26.43 2.26
N VAL A 51 -7.32 25.24 1.67
CA VAL A 51 -7.33 25.02 0.23
C VAL A 51 -8.77 24.84 -0.23
N SER A 52 -9.37 25.94 -0.65
CA SER A 52 -10.66 26.00 -1.32
C SER A 52 -10.61 25.24 -2.65
N GLY A 53 -11.24 24.07 -2.76
CA GLY A 53 -11.64 23.52 -4.07
C GLY A 53 -11.87 22.01 -4.15
N ASP A 54 -10.97 21.20 -3.57
CA ASP A 54 -10.86 19.76 -3.88
C ASP A 54 -10.91 18.88 -2.61
N ASN A 55 -11.70 19.27 -1.59
CA ASN A 55 -11.57 18.69 -0.25
C ASN A 55 -11.80 17.17 -0.15
N ASN A 56 -12.35 16.53 -1.20
CA ASN A 56 -12.63 15.10 -1.26
C ASN A 56 -11.99 14.40 -2.47
N VAL A 57 -11.05 15.04 -3.17
CA VAL A 57 -10.44 14.43 -4.35
C VAL A 57 -9.09 13.83 -3.97
N VAL A 58 -8.96 12.53 -4.19
CA VAL A 58 -7.70 11.80 -4.09
C VAL A 58 -7.09 11.74 -5.47
N LYS A 59 -5.91 12.33 -5.66
CA LYS A 59 -5.16 12.24 -6.93
C LYS A 59 -4.08 11.19 -6.74
N PHE A 60 -3.85 10.35 -7.75
CA PHE A 60 -2.82 9.33 -7.71
C PHE A 60 -2.00 9.30 -9.00
N SER A 61 -0.77 8.83 -8.89
CA SER A 61 0.07 8.45 -10.02
C SER A 61 0.89 7.22 -9.66
N LEU A 62 1.17 6.41 -10.66
CA LEU A 62 1.99 5.21 -10.60
C LEU A 62 2.82 5.17 -11.88
N SER A 63 4.11 4.97 -11.75
CA SER A 63 5.03 4.76 -12.86
C SER A 63 6.01 3.64 -12.53
N ASP A 64 6.48 2.95 -13.56
CA ASP A 64 7.51 1.92 -13.47
C ASP A 64 8.60 2.24 -14.48
N ASP A 65 9.86 2.15 -14.07
CA ASP A 65 10.99 2.29 -14.98
C ASP A 65 11.40 0.93 -15.56
N LEU A 66 12.23 0.93 -16.60
CA LEU A 66 12.70 -0.32 -17.22
C LEU A 66 13.62 -1.16 -16.30
N ASN A 67 13.94 -0.67 -15.11
CA ASN A 67 14.76 -1.34 -14.10
C ASN A 67 13.92 -1.86 -12.93
N ASN A 68 12.59 -1.95 -13.08
CA ASN A 68 11.67 -2.45 -12.07
C ASN A 68 11.67 -1.55 -10.80
N HIS A 69 11.91 -0.24 -10.99
CA HIS A 69 11.70 0.76 -9.95
C HIS A 69 10.31 1.38 -10.11
N ILE A 70 9.45 1.10 -9.16
CA ILE A 70 8.08 1.59 -9.15
C ILE A 70 8.01 2.83 -8.27
N SER A 71 7.43 3.91 -8.80
CA SER A 71 7.15 5.13 -8.06
C SER A 71 5.66 5.38 -8.02
N SER A 72 5.12 5.67 -6.84
CA SER A 72 3.73 6.07 -6.68
C SER A 72 3.60 7.35 -5.87
N THR A 73 2.63 8.18 -6.23
CA THR A 73 2.29 9.39 -5.48
C THR A 73 0.80 9.43 -5.24
N ILE A 74 0.40 9.77 -4.01
CA ILE A 74 -0.99 10.04 -3.61
C ILE A 74 -1.05 11.48 -3.11
N LYS A 75 -2.03 12.26 -3.56
CA LYS A 75 -2.28 13.62 -3.06
C LYS A 75 -3.70 13.75 -2.54
N PHE A 76 -3.83 14.28 -1.33
CA PHE A 76 -5.12 14.49 -0.67
C PHE A 76 -5.05 15.63 0.34
N ASN A 77 -5.96 16.60 0.24
CA ASN A 77 -6.08 17.73 1.15
C ASN A 77 -4.77 18.50 1.40
N GLY A 78 -4.03 18.75 0.31
CA GLY A 78 -2.75 19.46 0.34
C GLY A 78 -1.56 18.61 0.80
N ASN A 79 -1.80 17.38 1.28
CA ASN A 79 -0.74 16.44 1.62
C ASN A 79 -0.31 15.64 0.38
N THR A 80 0.97 15.29 0.34
CA THR A 80 1.56 14.43 -0.69
C THR A 80 2.23 13.23 -0.03
N PHE A 81 1.90 12.03 -0.47
CA PHE A 81 2.52 10.77 -0.06
C PHE A 81 3.26 10.18 -1.25
N ASN A 82 4.50 9.75 -1.05
CA ASN A 82 5.33 9.16 -2.09
C ASN A 82 5.77 7.77 -1.67
N LEU A 83 5.83 6.87 -2.64
CA LEU A 83 6.42 5.55 -2.55
C LEU A 83 7.44 5.40 -3.67
N LYS A 84 8.60 4.81 -3.33
CA LYS A 84 9.58 4.28 -4.27
C LYS A 84 9.89 2.85 -3.88
N LEU A 85 9.52 1.90 -4.72
CA LEU A 85 9.80 0.48 -4.56
C LEU A 85 10.87 0.09 -5.57
N ASP A 86 11.96 -0.47 -5.07
CA ASP A 86 13.04 -1.05 -5.86
C ASP A 86 12.95 -2.58 -5.72
N ASN A 87 12.33 -3.23 -6.70
CA ASN A 87 12.20 -4.68 -6.73
C ASN A 87 13.52 -5.41 -7.01
N THR A 88 14.56 -4.69 -7.46
CA THR A 88 15.87 -5.29 -7.70
C THR A 88 16.65 -5.42 -6.39
N ASN A 89 16.57 -4.39 -5.56
CA ASN A 89 17.24 -4.34 -4.26
C ASN A 89 16.33 -4.71 -3.08
N ASN A 90 15.05 -5.03 -3.34
CA ASN A 90 14.03 -5.32 -2.33
C ASN A 90 13.96 -4.22 -1.26
N THR A 91 13.89 -2.97 -1.69
CA THR A 91 13.75 -1.82 -0.81
C THR A 91 12.49 -1.03 -1.14
N VAL A 92 11.86 -0.46 -0.12
CA VAL A 92 10.77 0.49 -0.31
C VAL A 92 10.97 1.71 0.58
N HIS A 93 10.83 2.89 -0.02
CA HIS A 93 10.90 4.17 0.65
C HIS A 93 9.55 4.85 0.58
N ILE A 94 9.02 5.23 1.73
CA ILE A 94 7.71 5.87 1.88
C ILE A 94 7.91 7.18 2.61
N SER A 95 7.30 8.25 2.10
CA SER A 95 7.35 9.58 2.72
C SER A 95 6.04 10.32 2.57
N GLY A 96 5.75 11.22 3.51
CA GLY A 96 4.57 12.06 3.52
C GLY A 96 4.91 13.49 3.89
N PHE A 97 4.35 14.44 3.13
CA PHE A 97 4.61 15.87 3.27
C PHE A 97 3.32 16.66 3.31
N ASP A 98 3.30 17.73 4.11
CA ASP A 98 2.21 18.70 4.11
C ASP A 98 2.31 19.68 2.91
N ILE A 99 1.39 20.64 2.83
CA ILE A 99 1.37 21.64 1.75
C ILE A 99 2.59 22.57 1.72
N ASN A 100 3.34 22.65 2.81
CA ASN A 100 4.54 23.46 2.94
C ASN A 100 5.82 22.61 2.83
N ASP A 101 5.71 21.35 2.36
CA ASP A 101 6.81 20.40 2.23
C ASP A 101 7.47 19.98 3.56
N ASN A 102 6.75 20.14 4.68
CA ASN A 102 7.22 19.61 5.96
C ASN A 102 6.83 18.13 6.11
N LYS A 103 7.67 17.35 6.80
CA LYS A 103 7.35 15.96 7.17
C LYS A 103 6.00 15.89 7.87
N LEU A 104 5.11 15.06 7.34
CA LEU A 104 3.75 14.92 7.83
C LEU A 104 3.69 13.96 9.00
N ILE A 105 3.28 14.45 10.17
CA ILE A 105 3.01 13.60 11.34
C ILE A 105 1.61 13.01 11.19
N ASN A 106 1.49 11.69 11.30
CA ASN A 106 0.22 11.01 11.15
C ASN A 106 -0.67 11.22 12.38
N SER A 107 -1.53 12.24 12.35
CA SER A 107 -2.52 12.48 13.40
C SER A 107 -3.65 11.44 13.37
N GLN A 108 -4.39 11.28 14.48
CA GLN A 108 -5.58 10.40 14.54
C GLN A 108 -6.59 10.70 13.41
N LYS A 109 -6.73 11.97 13.06
CA LYS A 109 -7.64 12.41 12.01
C LYS A 109 -7.13 12.09 10.62
N LEU A 110 -5.81 12.23 10.40
CA LEU A 110 -5.20 11.81 9.15
C LEU A 110 -5.34 10.30 8.98
N LYS A 111 -5.05 9.52 10.03
CA LYS A 111 -5.28 8.08 10.07
C LYS A 111 -6.70 7.69 9.63
N SER A 112 -7.73 8.27 10.24
CA SER A 112 -9.13 8.02 9.83
C SER A 112 -9.40 8.37 8.36
N SER A 113 -8.73 9.40 7.84
CA SER A 113 -8.85 9.82 6.44
C SER A 113 -8.17 8.80 5.52
N LEU A 114 -6.94 8.38 5.82
CA LEU A 114 -6.20 7.37 5.06
C LEU A 114 -6.94 6.03 5.05
N THR A 115 -7.54 5.61 6.16
CA THR A 115 -8.40 4.41 6.21
C THR A 115 -9.61 4.52 5.30
N SER A 116 -10.27 5.68 5.25
CA SER A 116 -11.43 5.88 4.37
C SER A 116 -11.02 5.94 2.89
N ILE A 117 -9.89 6.59 2.59
CA ILE A 117 -9.31 6.62 1.24
C ILE A 117 -8.96 5.21 0.77
N PHE A 118 -8.33 4.40 1.62
CA PHE A 118 -8.04 3.00 1.29
C PHE A 118 -9.32 2.23 0.96
N ARG A 119 -10.35 2.31 1.82
CA ARG A 119 -11.65 1.67 1.56
C ARG A 119 -12.27 2.13 0.23
N ASP A 120 -12.26 3.42 -0.04
CA ASP A 120 -12.84 3.96 -1.26
C ASP A 120 -12.01 3.55 -2.50
N SER A 121 -10.68 3.46 -2.38
CA SER A 121 -9.79 3.01 -3.47
C SER A 121 -10.08 1.57 -3.91
N GLN A 122 -10.53 0.70 -3.00
CA GLN A 122 -10.91 -0.68 -3.33
C GLN A 122 -12.08 -0.75 -4.32
N ASN A 123 -13.00 0.23 -4.29
CA ASN A 123 -14.12 0.29 -5.24
C ASN A 123 -13.66 0.55 -6.68
N TYR A 124 -12.45 1.09 -6.86
CA TYR A 124 -11.90 1.47 -8.16
C TYR A 124 -10.73 0.57 -8.58
N ALA A 125 -10.41 -0.47 -7.80
CA ALA A 125 -9.27 -1.34 -8.05
C ALA A 125 -9.36 -2.01 -9.42
N ASP A 126 -10.52 -2.58 -9.73
CA ASP A 126 -10.80 -3.24 -11.00
C ASP A 126 -10.61 -2.32 -12.21
N ASP A 127 -11.05 -1.06 -12.11
CA ASP A 127 -10.95 -0.09 -13.20
C ASP A 127 -9.49 0.27 -13.50
N VAL A 128 -8.68 0.49 -12.46
CA VAL A 128 -7.24 0.78 -12.59
C VAL A 128 -6.48 -0.45 -13.10
N LEU A 129 -6.78 -1.64 -12.59
CA LEU A 129 -6.09 -2.87 -12.98
C LEU A 129 -6.35 -3.24 -14.46
N LYS A 130 -7.58 -2.98 -14.97
CA LYS A 130 -7.99 -3.30 -16.35
C LYS A 130 -7.54 -2.29 -17.39
N VAL A 131 -7.08 -1.11 -16.98
CA VAL A 131 -6.59 -0.08 -17.90
C VAL A 131 -5.40 -0.60 -18.71
N GLN A 132 -5.44 -0.39 -20.02
CA GLN A 132 -4.40 -0.84 -20.94
C GLN A 132 -3.20 0.11 -20.90
N SER A 133 -2.11 -0.33 -20.28
CA SER A 133 -0.80 0.36 -20.23
C SER A 133 0.32 -0.68 -20.37
N LYS A 134 1.60 -0.25 -20.46
CA LYS A 134 2.72 -1.21 -20.39
C LYS A 134 3.07 -1.65 -18.97
N LEU A 135 2.47 -1.02 -17.95
CA LEU A 135 2.59 -1.50 -16.58
C LEU A 135 1.91 -2.86 -16.48
N ASP A 136 2.64 -3.83 -15.96
CA ASP A 136 2.06 -5.13 -15.66
C ASP A 136 1.09 -5.06 -14.48
N LYS A 137 0.43 -6.18 -14.18
CA LYS A 137 -0.57 -6.27 -13.12
C LYS A 137 0.05 -6.04 -11.74
N GLU A 138 1.26 -6.56 -11.50
CA GLU A 138 1.94 -6.47 -10.21
C GLU A 138 2.35 -5.02 -9.92
N SER A 139 2.90 -4.31 -10.92
CA SER A 139 3.21 -2.89 -10.79
C SER A 139 1.96 -2.07 -10.45
N LYS A 140 0.78 -2.40 -11.02
CA LYS A 140 -0.49 -1.73 -10.68
C LYS A 140 -0.98 -2.05 -9.27
N ILE A 141 -0.76 -3.27 -8.78
CA ILE A 141 -1.12 -3.68 -7.42
C ILE A 141 -0.36 -2.84 -6.37
N VAL A 142 0.87 -2.41 -6.66
CA VAL A 142 1.67 -1.56 -5.75
C VAL A 142 0.94 -0.27 -5.33
N LEU A 143 0.14 0.33 -6.22
CA LEU A 143 -0.66 1.50 -5.86
C LEU A 143 -1.66 1.18 -4.74
N PHE A 144 -2.31 0.03 -4.79
CA PHE A 144 -3.29 -0.40 -3.78
C PHE A 144 -2.61 -0.85 -2.50
N LYS A 145 -1.47 -1.54 -2.59
CA LYS A 145 -0.60 -1.79 -1.43
C LYS A 145 -0.18 -0.48 -0.76
N PHE A 146 0.08 0.58 -1.54
CA PHE A 146 0.45 1.87 -0.98
C PHE A 146 -0.71 2.54 -0.21
N PHE A 147 -1.93 2.52 -0.77
CA PHE A 147 -3.12 2.98 -0.04
C PHE A 147 -3.34 2.20 1.26
N GLU A 148 -3.22 0.86 1.19
CA GLU A 148 -3.35 -0.03 2.33
C GLU A 148 -2.31 0.28 3.41
N PHE A 149 -1.04 0.41 3.02
CA PHE A 149 0.06 0.72 3.93
C PHE A 149 -0.12 2.06 4.64
N LEU A 150 -0.49 3.11 3.91
CA LEU A 150 -0.79 4.41 4.53
C LEU A 150 -1.94 4.30 5.54
N SER A 151 -2.91 3.42 5.31
CA SER A 151 -4.00 3.17 6.23
C SER A 151 -3.58 2.43 7.51
N THR A 152 -2.46 1.70 7.50
CA THR A 152 -1.88 1.01 8.68
C THR A 152 -0.83 1.85 9.41
N TYR A 153 -0.30 2.92 8.78
CA TYR A 153 0.76 3.75 9.33
C TYR A 153 0.52 4.24 10.79
N PRO A 154 1.55 4.26 11.66
CA PRO A 154 1.40 4.62 13.07
C PRO A 154 0.93 6.05 13.33
N VAL A 155 0.08 6.27 14.36
CA VAL A 155 -0.30 7.63 14.80
C VAL A 155 0.83 8.26 15.61
N GLY A 156 1.05 9.56 15.45
CA GLY A 156 2.09 10.32 16.15
C GLY A 156 3.49 10.22 15.52
N MET A 157 3.66 9.35 14.53
CA MET A 157 4.92 9.18 13.81
C MET A 157 4.95 10.03 12.53
N PRO A 158 6.12 10.55 12.13
CA PRO A 158 6.29 11.10 10.79
C PRO A 158 6.09 9.99 9.76
N ILE A 159 5.40 10.30 8.66
CA ILE A 159 5.28 9.40 7.52
C ILE A 159 6.60 9.47 6.76
N GLU A 160 7.52 8.60 7.15
CA GLU A 160 8.88 8.46 6.63
C GLU A 160 9.38 7.08 7.05
N GLN A 161 9.52 6.18 6.10
CA GLN A 161 9.99 4.82 6.35
C GLN A 161 10.85 4.34 5.19
N SER A 162 11.95 3.67 5.55
CA SER A 162 12.75 2.89 4.63
C SER A 162 12.69 1.45 5.11
N ILE A 163 12.26 0.57 4.23
CA ILE A 163 12.11 -0.85 4.50
C ILE A 163 13.05 -1.54 3.54
N GLU A 164 13.91 -2.39 4.07
CA GLU A 164 14.76 -3.28 3.31
C GLU A 164 14.34 -4.69 3.72
N GLN A 165 14.16 -5.60 2.76
CA GLN A 165 13.81 -6.98 3.09
C GLN A 165 14.91 -7.59 3.97
N ASP A 166 14.56 -8.03 5.18
CA ASP A 166 15.50 -8.73 6.05
C ASP A 166 15.44 -10.24 5.79
N PHE A 167 16.56 -10.82 5.30
CA PHE A 167 16.69 -12.27 5.10
C PHE A 167 17.15 -13.02 6.37
N SER A 168 17.15 -12.37 7.54
CA SER A 168 17.53 -13.02 8.79
C SER A 168 16.60 -14.22 9.09
N ALA A 169 17.14 -15.26 9.72
CA ALA A 169 16.54 -16.60 9.80
C ALA A 169 15.18 -16.70 10.54
N GLN A 170 14.58 -15.59 10.96
CA GLN A 170 13.23 -15.49 11.52
C GLN A 170 12.26 -14.70 10.63
N GLY A 171 12.75 -13.75 9.82
CA GLY A 171 11.98 -12.67 9.18
C GLY A 171 11.27 -13.01 7.86
N TRP A 172 10.95 -14.29 7.64
CA TRP A 172 10.07 -14.67 6.53
C TRP A 172 9.46 -16.05 6.74
N THR A 173 8.88 -16.27 7.92
CA THR A 173 8.21 -17.54 8.15
C THR A 173 6.83 -17.50 7.50
N ASP A 174 6.75 -18.03 6.28
CA ASP A 174 5.52 -18.22 5.53
C ASP A 174 4.50 -19.08 6.32
N LEU A 175 3.32 -18.52 6.55
CA LEU A 175 2.21 -19.16 7.23
C LEU A 175 1.10 -19.64 6.29
N CYS A 176 1.21 -19.45 4.97
CA CYS A 176 0.26 -19.96 3.98
C CYS A 176 -0.02 -21.46 4.13
N PRO A 177 0.98 -22.36 4.31
CA PRO A 177 0.72 -23.80 4.52
C PRO A 177 -0.01 -24.13 5.82
N TYR A 178 -0.15 -23.16 6.72
CA TYR A 178 -0.78 -23.29 8.03
C TYR A 178 -2.16 -22.64 8.07
N MET A 179 -2.71 -22.13 6.97
CA MET A 179 -4.09 -21.65 6.93
C MET A 179 -5.06 -22.66 7.55
N GLY A 180 -5.90 -22.18 8.48
CA GLY A 180 -6.83 -23.00 9.23
C GLY A 180 -6.23 -23.84 10.35
N ARG A 181 -4.91 -23.77 10.58
CA ARG A 181 -4.19 -24.45 11.67
C ARG A 181 -3.73 -23.45 12.74
N TYR A 182 -3.42 -23.96 13.93
CA TYR A 182 -2.91 -23.13 15.01
C TYR A 182 -1.41 -22.90 14.87
N LYS A 183 -0.98 -21.65 15.04
CA LYS A 183 0.40 -21.23 15.17
C LYS A 183 0.55 -20.34 16.39
N THR A 184 1.74 -20.36 16.98
CA THR A 184 2.05 -19.55 18.16
C THR A 184 2.61 -18.22 17.71
N ALA A 185 1.92 -17.15 18.08
CA ALA A 185 2.43 -15.79 18.00
C ALA A 185 3.42 -15.57 19.17
N ILE A 186 4.48 -14.82 18.89
CA ILE A 186 5.54 -14.47 19.85
C ILE A 186 5.82 -12.98 19.65
N TRP A 187 5.56 -12.15 20.64
CA TRP A 187 5.81 -10.71 20.55
C TRP A 187 6.51 -10.23 21.81
N ASP A 188 7.31 -9.18 21.70
CA ASP A 188 7.88 -8.51 22.86
C ASP A 188 6.98 -7.34 23.24
N VAL A 189 6.98 -7.00 24.52
CA VAL A 189 6.34 -5.79 25.00
C VAL A 189 7.39 -5.07 25.80
N THR A 190 7.77 -3.89 25.34
CA THR A 190 8.85 -3.12 25.95
C THR A 190 8.66 -3.05 27.47
N TYR A 191 9.67 -3.45 28.24
CA TYR A 191 9.69 -3.51 29.72
C TYR A 191 8.83 -4.60 30.39
N VAL A 192 8.06 -5.39 29.64
CA VAL A 192 7.27 -6.52 30.15
C VAL A 192 7.92 -7.86 29.74
N GLY A 193 8.54 -7.90 28.56
CA GLY A 193 9.20 -9.07 28.00
C GLY A 193 8.32 -9.90 27.07
N VAL A 194 8.90 -10.98 26.56
CA VAL A 194 8.30 -11.84 25.52
C VAL A 194 7.00 -12.50 26.00
N LYS A 195 5.94 -12.33 25.21
CA LYS A 195 4.63 -12.97 25.37
C LYS A 195 4.38 -13.97 24.24
N THR A 196 3.47 -14.92 24.49
CA THR A 196 3.05 -15.90 23.49
C THR A 196 1.56 -16.19 23.57
N LYS A 197 0.94 -16.47 22.42
CA LYS A 197 -0.47 -16.89 22.33
C LYS A 197 -0.70 -17.66 21.04
N SER A 198 -1.56 -18.67 21.08
CA SER A 198 -1.86 -19.48 19.89
C SER A 198 -3.08 -18.95 19.16
N TYR A 199 -2.93 -18.73 17.85
CA TYR A 199 -4.00 -18.29 16.96
C TYR A 199 -4.18 -19.28 15.82
N LYS A 200 -5.40 -19.39 15.33
CA LYS A 200 -5.68 -20.07 14.08
C LYS A 200 -5.32 -19.11 12.94
N VAL A 201 -4.38 -19.47 12.07
CA VAL A 201 -4.01 -18.69 10.87
C VAL A 201 -5.25 -18.59 9.97
N GLY A 202 -5.59 -17.37 9.53
CA GLY A 202 -6.86 -17.10 8.85
C GLY A 202 -8.09 -17.22 9.78
N GLY A 203 -7.90 -17.16 11.10
CA GLY A 203 -8.97 -17.04 12.10
C GLY A 203 -9.55 -15.63 12.19
N HIS A 204 -10.58 -15.45 13.03
CA HIS A 204 -11.29 -14.16 13.24
C HIS A 204 -11.79 -13.49 11.96
N GLY A 205 -12.35 -14.25 11.02
CA GLY A 205 -12.76 -13.72 9.72
C GLY A 205 -11.60 -13.52 8.77
N PHE A 206 -10.60 -14.41 8.80
CA PHE A 206 -9.42 -14.46 7.92
C PHE A 206 -8.36 -13.39 8.13
N CYS A 207 -8.48 -12.61 9.21
CA CYS A 207 -7.51 -11.57 9.55
C CYS A 207 -6.24 -12.14 10.19
N ALA A 208 -6.37 -13.16 11.04
CA ALA A 208 -5.25 -13.56 11.90
C ALA A 208 -4.05 -14.04 11.07
N ALA A 209 -2.89 -13.43 11.33
CA ALA A 209 -1.63 -13.57 10.61
C ALA A 209 -1.56 -12.93 9.22
N ARG A 210 -2.58 -12.19 8.78
CA ARG A 210 -2.56 -11.54 7.48
C ARG A 210 -1.74 -10.25 7.55
N CYS A 211 -0.86 -10.04 6.59
CA CYS A 211 -0.20 -8.76 6.43
C CYS A 211 -1.12 -7.73 5.76
N GLY A 212 -1.13 -6.51 6.30
CA GLY A 212 -1.90 -5.38 5.75
C GLY A 212 -3.21 -5.08 6.50
N ALA A 213 -4.02 -4.18 5.94
CA ALA A 213 -5.25 -3.71 6.55
C ALA A 213 -6.47 -4.51 6.08
N GLY A 214 -7.39 -4.79 7.01
CA GLY A 214 -8.65 -5.46 6.71
C GLY A 214 -8.53 -6.97 6.61
N CYS A 215 -9.67 -7.62 6.34
CA CYS A 215 -9.78 -9.08 6.33
C CYS A 215 -10.54 -9.51 5.08
N PRO A 216 -9.88 -10.12 4.10
CA PRO A 216 -10.53 -10.64 2.91
C PRO A 216 -11.40 -11.83 3.29
N MET A 217 -12.40 -12.15 2.47
CA MET A 217 -13.34 -13.23 2.82
C MET A 217 -12.68 -14.61 2.86
N PHE A 218 -11.59 -14.91 2.13
CA PHE A 218 -10.80 -16.16 2.24
C PHE A 218 -9.46 -16.03 1.50
N GLY A 219 -8.34 -16.36 2.17
CA GLY A 219 -7.04 -16.83 1.63
C GLY A 219 -6.34 -16.10 0.48
N ASP A 220 -6.81 -14.92 0.09
CA ASP A 220 -6.08 -13.98 -0.76
C ASP A 220 -5.22 -13.07 0.14
N GLY A 221 -3.92 -12.99 -0.14
CA GLY A 221 -2.98 -12.11 0.55
C GLY A 221 -1.86 -12.85 1.27
N GLN A 222 -1.01 -12.07 1.93
CA GLN A 222 0.22 -12.53 2.57
C GLN A 222 -0.03 -12.94 4.02
N TYR A 223 0.50 -14.09 4.43
CA TYR A 223 0.40 -14.57 5.80
C TYR A 223 1.78 -14.97 6.32
N THR A 224 2.25 -14.27 7.35
CA THR A 224 3.60 -14.46 7.87
C THR A 224 3.61 -14.49 9.39
N GLN A 225 4.71 -14.95 9.97
CA GLN A 225 4.89 -14.98 11.41
C GLN A 225 4.95 -13.57 12.01
N ASP A 226 5.56 -12.59 11.34
CA ASP A 226 5.64 -11.23 11.91
C ASP A 226 4.29 -10.53 11.88
N CYS A 227 3.49 -10.75 10.84
CA CYS A 227 2.10 -10.31 10.81
C CYS A 227 1.25 -11.01 11.90
N LEU A 228 1.51 -12.30 12.19
CA LEU A 228 0.87 -12.99 13.32
C LEU A 228 1.28 -12.44 14.69
N ASN A 229 2.56 -12.10 14.85
CA ASN A 229 3.08 -11.51 16.08
C ASN A 229 2.45 -10.14 16.34
N HIS A 230 2.38 -9.31 15.30
CA HIS A 230 1.74 -8.00 15.33
C HIS A 230 0.25 -8.08 15.70
N ASP A 231 -0.51 -8.95 15.02
CA ASP A 231 -1.93 -9.19 15.32
C ASP A 231 -2.15 -9.60 16.77
N ALA A 232 -1.29 -10.48 17.30
CA ALA A 232 -1.38 -10.96 18.67
C ALA A 232 -1.08 -9.87 19.69
N CYS A 233 -0.06 -9.05 19.44
CA CYS A 233 0.23 -7.89 20.27
C CYS A 233 -0.97 -6.93 20.28
N ALA A 234 -1.52 -6.62 19.10
CA ALA A 234 -2.66 -5.72 18.98
C ALA A 234 -3.93 -6.23 19.68
N ASP A 235 -4.21 -7.53 19.57
CA ASP A 235 -5.35 -8.18 20.23
C ASP A 235 -5.22 -8.19 21.76
N VAL A 236 -4.00 -8.38 22.29
CA VAL A 236 -3.77 -8.49 23.74
C VAL A 236 -3.57 -7.14 24.41
N GLU A 237 -2.76 -6.26 23.82
CA GLU A 237 -2.46 -4.94 24.38
C GLU A 237 -3.56 -3.90 24.06
N GLY A 238 -4.45 -4.22 23.11
CA GLY A 238 -5.60 -3.39 22.74
C GLY A 238 -5.23 -2.20 21.85
N GLU A 239 -3.99 -2.15 21.37
CA GLU A 239 -3.49 -1.13 20.46
C GLU A 239 -2.71 -1.76 19.31
N GLN A 240 -3.03 -1.38 18.08
CA GLN A 240 -2.32 -1.83 16.87
C GLN A 240 -0.88 -1.31 16.80
N LEU A 241 -0.56 -0.33 17.65
CA LEU A 241 0.58 0.57 17.58
C LEU A 241 0.90 1.01 19.02
N GLY A 242 2.10 1.54 19.28
CA GLY A 242 2.53 1.89 20.63
C GLY A 242 3.50 0.84 21.13
N VAL A 243 3.10 0.03 22.11
CA VAL A 243 3.94 -1.07 22.60
C VAL A 243 4.18 -2.17 21.55
N CYS A 244 3.37 -2.21 20.48
CA CYS A 244 3.48 -3.16 19.37
C CYS A 244 4.19 -2.58 18.12
N GLY A 245 4.93 -1.47 18.28
CA GLY A 245 5.50 -0.71 17.16
C GLY A 245 6.65 -1.43 16.44
N ASP A 246 7.40 -2.24 17.15
CA ASP A 246 8.45 -3.10 16.62
C ASP A 246 7.88 -4.31 15.88
N GLU A 247 6.81 -4.94 16.37
CA GLU A 247 6.11 -5.96 15.58
C GLU A 247 5.50 -5.36 14.31
N TRP A 248 4.95 -4.14 14.37
CA TRP A 248 4.45 -3.48 13.17
C TRP A 248 5.55 -3.22 12.13
N THR A 249 6.73 -2.80 12.61
CA THR A 249 7.90 -2.57 11.76
C THR A 249 8.36 -3.88 11.11
N SER A 250 8.40 -4.96 11.90
CA SER A 250 8.77 -6.31 11.42
C SER A 250 7.72 -6.94 10.51
N ALA A 251 6.45 -6.56 10.64
CA ALA A 251 5.41 -7.01 9.72
C ALA A 251 5.39 -6.21 8.40
N SER A 252 6.10 -5.07 8.35
CA SER A 252 6.02 -4.14 7.22
C SER A 252 6.81 -4.62 5.99
N ASP A 253 7.99 -5.20 6.16
CA ASP A 253 8.74 -5.80 5.04
C ASP A 253 8.04 -7.07 4.51
N ASP A 254 7.50 -7.89 5.41
CA ASP A 254 6.62 -9.00 5.05
C ASP A 254 5.44 -8.54 4.19
N PHE A 255 4.76 -7.46 4.56
CA PHE A 255 3.70 -6.87 3.74
C PHE A 255 4.18 -6.45 2.34
N TRP A 256 5.41 -5.96 2.18
CA TRP A 256 5.89 -5.52 0.87
C TRP A 256 6.41 -6.66 0.00
N PHE A 257 7.06 -7.67 0.59
CA PHE A 257 7.89 -8.63 -0.14
C PHE A 257 7.49 -10.10 0.02
N SER A 258 6.59 -10.47 0.93
CA SER A 258 6.09 -11.85 0.98
C SER A 258 5.11 -12.16 -0.17
N PRO A 259 5.04 -13.42 -0.63
CA PRO A 259 4.10 -13.84 -1.64
C PRO A 259 2.70 -13.90 -1.06
N ASP A 260 1.71 -13.71 -1.91
CA ASP A 260 0.34 -14.05 -1.57
C ASP A 260 0.20 -15.57 -1.43
N CYS A 261 -0.65 -16.00 -0.49
CA CYS A 261 -1.04 -17.39 -0.40
C CYS A 261 -1.82 -17.81 -1.64
N GLU A 262 -1.47 -18.96 -2.21
CA GLU A 262 -2.39 -19.68 -3.07
C GLU A 262 -3.42 -20.36 -2.18
N THR A 263 -4.69 -19.96 -2.26
CA THR A 263 -5.78 -20.72 -1.63
C THR A 263 -5.72 -22.15 -2.16
N PRO A 264 -5.60 -23.18 -1.31
CA PRO A 264 -5.82 -24.54 -1.77
C PRO A 264 -7.24 -24.60 -2.35
N PRO A 265 -7.46 -25.22 -3.52
CA PRO A 265 -8.81 -25.37 -4.06
C PRO A 265 -9.67 -26.04 -2.99
N SER A 266 -10.86 -25.48 -2.76
CA SER A 266 -11.86 -26.02 -1.83
C SER A 266 -12.00 -27.52 -2.03
N SER A 267 -11.64 -28.30 -1.01
CA SER A 267 -11.86 -29.76 -0.98
C SER A 267 -13.34 -30.09 -0.92
#